data_AF-A0AAE4E7F4-F1
#
_entry.id   AF-A0AAE4E7F4-F1
#
_cell.length_a   1.000
_cell.length_b   1.000
_cell.length_c   1.000
_cell.angle_alpha   90.00
_cell.angle_beta   90.00
_cell.angle_gamma   90.00
#
_symmetry.space_group_name_H-M   'P 1'
#
loop_
_entity.id
_entity.type
_entity.pdbx_description
1 polymer ?
#
loop_
_entity_poly.entity_id
_entity_poly.type
_entity_poly.pdbx_seq_one_letter_code
_entity_poly.pdbx_strand_id
1 'polypeptide(L)'
;MAYSIGEFARLSGITATTLRAWQRRYGLLKPERTDGGHRLYSDEDVQQALKILDWVKKGVPIGQVKSLLERPAPRRANNWQTLQQAMLQKLQEGKIESLRQMIYDAGREYPRPELVTNVLRPLRSQISANVAAAMTLREILDGILIAYTSFCLEGDKKAPGDNILISGWHLNDPCEIWLEALTRTGQGHRIDILPVPPAALAPEIFPDRKWLLVTSGKLTAVRKKQVAQWQQQVSLEVIIL
;
A
#
# COMPACT_ATOMS: atom_id res chain seq x y z
N MET A 1 -26.99 -8.27 -8.13
CA MET A 1 -27.44 -9.60 -8.62
C MET A 1 -27.53 -10.56 -7.44
N ALA A 2 -28.31 -11.65 -7.54
CA ALA A 2 -28.45 -12.66 -6.48
C ALA A 2 -27.75 -13.96 -6.87
N TYR A 3 -26.93 -14.50 -5.99
CA TYR A 3 -26.07 -15.66 -6.21
C TYR A 3 -26.44 -16.81 -5.29
N SER A 4 -26.38 -18.03 -5.83
CA SER A 4 -26.36 -19.25 -5.02
C SER A 4 -25.05 -19.35 -4.22
N ILE A 5 -25.02 -20.20 -3.19
CA ILE A 5 -23.80 -20.40 -2.40
C ILE A 5 -22.61 -20.95 -3.24
N GLY A 6 -22.88 -21.69 -4.31
CA GLY A 6 -21.84 -22.21 -5.20
C GLY A 6 -21.21 -21.10 -6.03
N GLU A 7 -22.04 -20.23 -6.61
CA GLU A 7 -21.59 -19.06 -7.36
C GLU A 7 -20.86 -18.07 -6.45
N PHE A 8 -21.42 -17.81 -5.26
CA PHE A 8 -20.81 -16.97 -4.24
C PHE A 8 -19.43 -17.47 -3.81
N ALA A 9 -19.27 -18.79 -3.62
CA ALA A 9 -17.98 -19.41 -3.32
C ALA A 9 -16.98 -19.23 -4.48
N ARG A 10 -17.43 -19.38 -5.73
CA ARG A 10 -16.61 -19.19 -6.92
C ARG A 10 -16.15 -17.73 -7.06
N LEU A 11 -17.05 -16.77 -6.84
CA LEU A 11 -16.76 -15.34 -6.96
C LEU A 11 -15.84 -14.82 -5.85
N SER A 12 -16.03 -15.29 -4.63
CA SER A 12 -15.21 -14.87 -3.48
C SER A 12 -13.89 -15.64 -3.35
N GLY A 13 -13.74 -16.77 -4.04
CA GLY A 13 -12.58 -17.66 -3.89
C GLY A 13 -12.53 -18.40 -2.53
N ILE A 14 -13.65 -18.42 -1.79
CA ILE A 14 -13.75 -19.03 -0.45
C ILE A 14 -14.66 -20.25 -0.54
N THR A 15 -14.28 -21.36 0.08
CA THR A 15 -15.11 -22.57 0.06
C THR A 15 -16.48 -22.35 0.70
N ALA A 16 -17.52 -22.96 0.11
CA ALA A 16 -18.88 -22.88 0.64
C ALA A 16 -18.97 -23.36 2.11
N THR A 17 -18.12 -24.29 2.53
CA THR A 17 -18.01 -24.77 3.91
C THR A 17 -17.51 -23.67 4.85
N THR A 18 -16.46 -22.94 4.48
CA THR A 18 -15.91 -21.82 5.26
C THR A 18 -16.91 -20.67 5.34
N LEU A 19 -17.58 -20.33 4.24
CA LEU A 19 -18.62 -19.29 4.22
C LEU A 19 -19.80 -19.63 5.14
N ARG A 20 -20.26 -20.89 5.16
CA ARG A 20 -21.28 -21.36 6.11
C ARG A 20 -20.79 -21.28 7.56
N ALA A 21 -19.53 -21.61 7.80
CA ALA A 21 -18.94 -21.52 9.14
C ALA A 21 -18.87 -20.07 9.61
N TRP A 22 -18.46 -19.14 8.76
CA TRP A 22 -18.41 -17.71 9.07
C TRP A 22 -19.80 -17.13 9.36
N GLN A 23 -20.80 -17.50 8.56
CA GLN A 23 -22.19 -17.16 8.82
C GLN A 23 -22.65 -17.72 10.18
N ARG A 24 -22.49 -19.02 10.43
CA ARG A 24 -23.06 -19.69 11.61
C ARG A 24 -22.37 -19.31 12.91
N ARG A 25 -21.04 -19.26 12.92
CA ARG A 25 -20.24 -19.09 14.15
C ARG A 25 -20.04 -17.63 14.52
N TYR A 26 -19.92 -16.76 13.52
CA TYR A 26 -19.54 -15.36 13.74
C TYR A 26 -20.60 -14.38 13.24
N GLY A 27 -21.62 -14.83 12.50
CA GLY A 27 -22.64 -13.93 11.96
C GLY A 27 -22.08 -12.90 10.97
N LEU A 28 -20.97 -13.24 10.30
CA LEU A 28 -20.22 -12.34 9.43
C LEU A 28 -20.87 -12.11 8.06
N LEU A 29 -21.84 -12.94 7.69
CA LEU A 29 -22.60 -12.85 6.45
C LEU A 29 -24.08 -13.01 6.79
N LYS A 30 -24.94 -12.21 6.15
CA LYS A 30 -26.39 -12.20 6.38
C LYS A 30 -27.13 -12.36 5.05
N PRO A 31 -27.03 -13.52 4.39
CA PRO A 31 -27.70 -13.74 3.13
C PRO A 31 -29.21 -13.67 3.29
N GLU A 32 -29.88 -13.17 2.26
CA GLU A 32 -31.33 -13.24 2.15
C GLU A 32 -31.77 -14.69 1.93
N ARG A 33 -33.04 -14.95 2.22
CA ARG A 33 -33.66 -16.25 1.96
C ARG A 33 -34.79 -16.10 0.96
N THR A 34 -34.83 -17.01 0.01
CA THR A 34 -36.00 -17.23 -0.84
C THR A 34 -37.17 -17.77 -0.01
N ASP A 35 -38.39 -17.69 -0.56
CA ASP A 35 -39.59 -18.31 0.02
C ASP A 35 -39.42 -19.83 0.23
N GLY A 36 -38.59 -20.48 -0.59
CA GLY A 36 -38.21 -21.89 -0.44
C GLY A 36 -37.10 -22.18 0.57
N GLY A 37 -36.58 -21.17 1.27
CA GLY A 37 -35.57 -21.31 2.33
C GLY A 37 -34.11 -21.39 1.87
N HIS A 38 -33.84 -21.28 0.56
CA HIS A 38 -32.48 -21.22 0.02
C HIS A 38 -31.83 -19.85 0.27
N ARG A 39 -30.53 -19.84 0.59
CA ARG A 39 -29.73 -18.63 0.80
C ARG A 39 -29.40 -17.98 -0.55
N LEU A 40 -29.63 -16.68 -0.66
CA LEU A 40 -29.19 -15.83 -1.75
C LEU A 40 -28.18 -14.82 -1.23
N TYR A 41 -27.12 -14.62 -1.99
CA TYR A 41 -26.05 -13.67 -1.68
C TYR A 41 -26.05 -12.56 -2.71
N SER A 42 -25.83 -11.31 -2.29
CA SER A 42 -25.74 -10.18 -3.20
C SER A 42 -24.28 -9.87 -3.61
N ASP A 43 -24.10 -8.87 -4.48
CA ASP A 43 -22.77 -8.33 -4.78
C ASP A 43 -22.12 -7.72 -3.54
N GLU A 44 -22.91 -7.09 -2.66
CA GLU A 44 -22.43 -6.56 -1.37
C GLU A 44 -21.91 -7.68 -0.46
N ASP A 45 -22.57 -8.84 -0.43
CA ASP A 45 -22.08 -10.00 0.31
C ASP A 45 -20.73 -10.48 -0.22
N VAL A 46 -20.50 -10.42 -1.54
CA VAL A 46 -19.21 -10.79 -2.16
C VAL A 46 -18.13 -9.83 -1.69
N GLN A 47 -18.40 -8.52 -1.75
CA GLN A 47 -17.47 -7.51 -1.26
C GLN A 47 -17.17 -7.68 0.23
N GLN A 48 -18.17 -8.03 1.04
CA GLN A 48 -17.99 -8.30 2.46
C GLN A 48 -17.12 -9.54 2.71
N ALA A 49 -17.32 -10.62 1.95
CA ALA A 49 -16.51 -11.82 2.04
C ALA A 49 -15.03 -11.55 1.69
N LEU A 50 -14.76 -10.74 0.67
CA LEU A 50 -13.40 -10.34 0.29
C LEU A 50 -12.73 -9.49 1.37
N LYS A 51 -13.46 -8.56 2.02
CA LYS A 51 -12.96 -7.79 3.16
C LYS A 51 -12.61 -8.66 4.37
N ILE A 52 -13.46 -9.65 4.69
CA ILE A 52 -13.17 -10.62 5.77
C ILE A 52 -11.88 -11.39 5.45
N LEU A 53 -11.73 -11.83 4.19
CA LEU A 53 -10.56 -12.58 3.74
C LEU A 53 -9.27 -11.77 3.87
N ASP A 54 -9.30 -10.48 3.56
CA ASP A 54 -8.16 -9.57 3.72
C ASP A 54 -7.69 -9.50 5.20
N TRP A 55 -8.62 -9.39 6.15
CA TRP A 55 -8.27 -9.42 7.58
C TRP A 55 -7.67 -10.75 8.03
N VAL A 56 -8.24 -11.87 7.56
CA VAL A 56 -7.71 -13.21 7.87
C VAL A 56 -6.31 -13.38 7.28
N LYS A 57 -6.06 -12.90 6.06
CA LYS A 57 -4.72 -12.90 5.43
C LYS A 57 -3.71 -12.07 6.20
N LYS A 58 -4.15 -10.99 6.85
CA LYS A 58 -3.33 -10.15 7.76
C LYS A 58 -3.11 -10.79 9.14
N GLY A 59 -3.53 -12.03 9.36
CA GLY A 59 -3.32 -12.77 10.61
C GLY A 59 -4.34 -12.46 11.72
N VAL A 60 -5.42 -11.74 11.41
CA VAL A 60 -6.46 -11.46 12.40
C VAL A 60 -7.34 -12.71 12.61
N PRO A 61 -7.57 -13.15 13.87
CA PRO A 61 -8.48 -14.25 14.15
C PRO A 61 -9.90 -13.93 13.67
N ILE A 62 -10.54 -14.88 12.97
CA ILE A 62 -11.87 -14.68 12.36
C ILE A 62 -12.95 -14.19 13.35
N GLY A 63 -12.88 -14.60 14.62
CA GLY A 63 -13.80 -14.15 15.67
C GLY A 63 -13.68 -12.67 16.03
N GLN A 64 -12.54 -12.03 15.73
CA GLN A 64 -12.31 -10.60 15.94
C GLN A 64 -12.64 -9.76 14.70
N VAL A 65 -12.82 -10.39 13.53
CA VAL A 65 -13.07 -9.66 12.27
C VAL A 65 -14.41 -8.93 12.31
N LYS A 66 -15.42 -9.47 13.00
CA LYS A 66 -16.74 -8.84 13.11
C LYS A 66 -16.66 -7.45 13.73
N SER A 67 -15.95 -7.28 14.84
CA SER A 67 -15.82 -5.98 15.50
C SER A 67 -15.01 -4.98 14.66
N LEU A 68 -14.09 -5.46 13.82
CA LEU A 68 -13.34 -4.62 12.88
C LEU A 68 -14.19 -4.18 11.67
N LEU A 69 -15.18 -4.98 11.28
CA LEU A 69 -16.13 -4.65 10.20
C LEU A 69 -17.32 -3.82 10.68
N GLU A 70 -17.77 -4.04 11.92
CA GLU A 70 -18.86 -3.30 12.57
C GLU A 70 -18.40 -1.97 13.15
N ARG A 71 -17.09 -1.81 13.40
CA ARG A 71 -16.50 -0.47 13.41
C ARG A 71 -16.86 0.12 12.06
N PRO A 72 -17.69 1.19 12.01
CA PRO A 72 -17.85 1.89 10.75
C PRO A 72 -16.43 2.16 10.28
N ALA A 73 -16.07 1.72 9.06
CA ALA A 73 -14.93 2.32 8.38
C ALA A 73 -15.13 3.80 8.64
N PRO A 74 -14.25 4.46 9.43
CA PRO A 74 -14.58 5.77 9.94
C PRO A 74 -15.07 6.53 8.72
N ARG A 75 -16.24 7.18 8.81
CA ARG A 75 -16.45 8.35 7.97
C ARG A 75 -15.28 9.22 8.39
N ARG A 76 -14.13 9.05 7.72
CA ARG A 76 -12.84 9.54 8.14
C ARG A 76 -13.06 11.03 8.06
N ALA A 77 -13.28 11.67 9.20
CA ALA A 77 -12.91 13.06 9.31
C ALA A 77 -11.46 13.05 8.82
N ASN A 78 -11.20 13.67 7.67
CA ASN A 78 -9.89 13.72 7.03
C ASN A 78 -8.97 14.53 7.95
N ASN A 79 -8.59 13.94 9.09
CA ASN A 79 -7.76 14.54 10.11
C ASN A 79 -6.29 14.27 9.76
N TRP A 80 -5.96 14.30 8.46
CA TRP A 80 -4.62 14.13 7.96
C TRP A 80 -3.71 15.21 8.54
N GLN A 81 -4.22 16.44 8.66
CA GLN A 81 -3.52 17.54 9.31
C GLN A 81 -3.23 17.24 10.79
N THR A 82 -4.20 16.69 11.52
CA THR A 82 -3.99 16.31 12.93
C THR A 82 -2.96 15.18 13.04
N LEU A 83 -3.00 14.20 12.15
CA LEU A 83 -2.03 13.10 12.12
C LEU A 83 -0.62 13.60 11.78
N GLN A 84 -0.51 14.48 10.78
CA GLN A 84 0.75 15.16 10.43
C GLN A 84 1.31 15.94 11.63
N GLN A 85 0.48 16.77 12.27
CA GLN A 85 0.89 17.56 13.45
C GLN A 85 1.36 16.67 14.61
N ALA A 86 0.62 15.59 14.89
CA ALA A 86 1.00 14.67 15.95
C ALA A 86 2.32 13.96 15.64
N MET A 87 2.53 13.50 14.40
CA MET A 87 3.80 12.89 13.97
C MET A 87 4.96 13.89 14.03
N LEU A 88 4.75 15.12 13.54
CA LEU A 88 5.75 16.18 13.58
C LEU A 88 6.14 16.52 15.02
N GLN A 89 5.17 16.59 15.93
CA GLN A 89 5.43 16.83 17.35
C GLN A 89 6.28 15.70 17.94
N LYS A 90 5.98 14.42 17.66
CA LYS A 90 6.82 13.30 18.15
C LYS A 90 8.24 13.37 17.61
N LEU A 91 8.40 13.75 16.35
CA LEU A 91 9.70 13.93 15.72
C LEU A 91 10.50 15.05 16.41
N GLN A 92 9.88 16.21 16.64
CA GLN A 92 10.49 17.37 17.31
C GLN A 92 10.83 17.08 18.79
N GLU A 93 10.00 16.28 19.47
CA GLU A 93 10.24 15.82 20.85
C GLU A 93 11.29 14.68 20.94
N GLY A 94 11.84 14.20 19.81
CA GLY A 94 12.79 13.10 19.77
C GLY A 94 12.18 11.74 20.13
N LYS A 95 10.86 11.60 20.12
CA LYS A 95 10.13 10.36 20.46
C LYS A 95 10.06 9.41 19.26
N ILE A 96 11.23 8.96 18.79
CA ILE A 96 11.42 8.16 17.58
C ILE A 96 10.57 6.88 17.59
N GLU A 97 10.57 6.12 18.68
CA GLU A 97 9.80 4.87 18.75
C GLU A 97 8.28 5.08 18.76
N SER A 98 7.82 6.17 19.40
CA SER A 98 6.40 6.55 19.32
C SER A 98 6.01 6.94 17.90
N LEU A 99 6.86 7.68 17.18
CA LEU A 99 6.63 8.06 15.79
C LEU A 99 6.59 6.82 14.88
N ARG A 100 7.53 5.89 15.07
CA ARG A 100 7.55 4.59 14.36
C ARG A 100 6.24 3.86 14.56
N GLN A 101 5.78 3.70 15.80
CA GLN A 101 4.51 3.03 16.08
C GLN A 101 3.33 3.75 15.40
N MET A 102 3.27 5.08 15.44
CA MET A 102 2.22 5.85 14.77
C MET A 102 2.18 5.62 13.25
N ILE A 103 3.34 5.53 12.59
CA ILE A 103 3.41 5.24 11.15
C ILE A 103 2.90 3.83 10.84
N TYR A 104 3.29 2.84 11.64
CA TYR A 104 2.81 1.46 11.48
C TYR A 104 1.30 1.35 11.73
N ASP A 105 0.78 2.06 12.74
CA ASP A 105 -0.66 2.10 13.05
C ASP A 105 -1.44 2.74 11.90
N ALA A 106 -0.98 3.89 11.42
CA ALA A 106 -1.58 4.58 10.29
C ALA A 106 -1.60 3.70 9.03
N GLY A 107 -0.53 2.97 8.75
CA GLY A 107 -0.47 2.05 7.62
C GLY A 107 -1.37 0.81 7.72
N ARG A 108 -1.88 0.49 8.92
CA ARG A 108 -2.94 -0.51 9.13
C ARG A 108 -4.33 0.08 8.98
N GLU A 109 -4.50 1.34 9.35
CA GLU A 109 -5.77 2.05 9.37
C GLU A 109 -6.15 2.66 8.01
N TYR A 110 -5.15 3.09 7.22
CA TYR A 110 -5.33 3.83 5.98
C TYR A 110 -4.70 3.12 4.77
N PRO A 111 -5.26 3.26 3.56
CA PRO A 111 -4.60 2.82 2.33
C PRO A 111 -3.24 3.50 2.16
N ARG A 112 -2.22 2.72 1.77
CA ARG A 112 -0.85 3.22 1.64
C ARG A 112 -0.72 4.38 0.65
N PRO A 113 -1.40 4.37 -0.52
CA PRO A 113 -1.41 5.54 -1.42
C PRO A 113 -1.90 6.82 -0.75
N GLU A 114 -2.99 6.73 0.02
CA GLU A 114 -3.56 7.87 0.75
C GLU A 114 -2.62 8.35 1.86
N LEU A 115 -2.03 7.41 2.61
CA LEU A 115 -1.08 7.72 3.68
C LEU A 115 0.17 8.45 3.13
N VAL A 116 0.74 7.94 2.04
CA VAL A 116 1.91 8.57 1.39
C VAL A 116 1.56 9.97 0.90
N THR A 117 0.46 10.11 0.18
CA THR A 117 0.06 11.37 -0.47
C THR A 117 -0.37 12.43 0.53
N ASN A 118 -1.18 12.05 1.52
CA ASN A 118 -1.82 13.00 2.43
C ASN A 118 -1.10 13.17 3.76
N VAL A 119 -0.11 12.34 4.10
CA VAL A 119 0.57 12.41 5.40
C VAL A 119 2.08 12.42 5.24
N LEU A 120 2.67 11.36 4.65
CA LEU A 120 4.12 11.17 4.69
C LEU A 120 4.87 12.21 3.85
N ARG A 121 4.44 12.45 2.59
CA ARG A 121 5.02 13.51 1.74
C ARG A 121 4.81 14.92 2.35
N PRO A 122 3.59 15.31 2.78
CA PRO A 122 3.38 16.57 3.48
C PRO A 122 4.23 16.73 4.74
N LEU A 123 4.30 15.70 5.59
CA LEU A 123 5.12 15.71 6.80
C LEU A 123 6.60 15.97 6.48
N ARG A 124 7.15 15.27 5.47
CA ARG A 124 8.53 15.50 5.00
C ARG A 124 8.73 16.93 4.48
N SER A 125 7.78 17.47 3.74
CA SER A 125 7.86 18.84 3.19
C SER A 125 7.80 19.95 4.25
N GLN A 126 7.17 19.68 5.41
CA GLN A 126 7.10 20.64 6.53
C GLN A 126 8.43 20.80 7.25
N ILE A 127 9.35 19.85 7.10
CA ILE A 127 10.67 19.89 7.73
C ILE A 127 11.62 20.71 6.83
N SER A 128 11.83 21.98 7.19
CA SER A 128 12.64 22.91 6.40
C SER A 128 14.09 22.45 6.24
N ALA A 129 14.54 22.23 5.01
CA ALA A 129 15.90 21.78 4.70
C ALA A 129 17.00 22.83 4.95
N ASN A 130 16.65 24.03 5.41
CA ASN A 130 17.59 25.16 5.51
C ASN A 130 18.30 25.26 6.87
N VAL A 131 17.99 24.38 7.83
CA VAL A 131 18.62 24.35 9.16
C VAL A 131 19.10 22.93 9.45
N ALA A 132 20.35 22.79 9.92
CA ALA A 132 20.98 21.48 10.16
C ALA A 132 20.13 20.55 11.05
N ALA A 133 19.51 21.08 12.10
CA ALA A 133 18.64 20.29 12.98
C ALA A 133 17.44 19.69 12.23
N ALA A 134 16.81 20.47 11.34
CA ALA A 134 15.69 19.99 10.55
C ALA A 134 16.12 18.97 9.49
N MET A 135 17.32 19.12 8.90
CA MET A 135 17.90 18.08 8.04
C MET A 135 18.09 16.76 8.80
N THR A 136 18.64 16.79 10.01
CA THR A 136 18.78 15.59 10.85
C THR A 136 17.43 14.94 11.17
N LEU A 137 16.41 15.74 11.51
CA LEU A 137 15.05 15.23 11.76
C LEU A 137 14.45 14.59 10.50
N ARG A 138 14.73 15.16 9.32
CA ARG A 138 14.29 14.60 8.03
C ARG A 138 14.94 13.25 7.76
N GLU A 139 16.25 13.11 8.00
CA GLU A 139 16.95 11.82 7.85
C GLU A 139 16.44 10.76 8.84
N ILE A 140 16.13 11.16 10.08
CA ILE A 140 15.50 10.24 11.05
C ILE A 140 14.14 9.76 10.55
N LEU A 141 13.30 10.68 10.06
CA LEU A 141 12.01 10.33 9.49
C LEU A 141 12.19 9.38 8.29
N ASP A 142 13.09 9.69 7.37
CA ASP A 142 13.35 8.88 6.18
C ASP A 142 13.81 7.47 6.55
N GLY A 143 14.68 7.32 7.56
CA GLY A 143 15.07 6.02 8.10
C GLY A 143 13.88 5.20 8.63
N ILE A 144 12.92 5.83 9.30
CA ILE A 144 11.69 5.16 9.76
C ILE A 144 10.82 4.75 8.57
N LEU A 145 10.67 5.62 7.57
CA LEU A 145 9.87 5.35 6.37
C LEU A 145 10.45 4.22 5.53
N ILE A 146 11.76 4.18 5.38
CA ILE A 146 12.49 3.09 4.70
C ILE A 146 12.27 1.77 5.44
N ALA A 147 12.41 1.76 6.78
CA ALA A 147 12.18 0.56 7.58
C ALA A 147 10.73 0.06 7.47
N TYR A 148 9.75 0.96 7.53
CA TYR A 148 8.34 0.61 7.38
C TYR A 148 8.02 0.06 5.99
N THR A 149 8.54 0.71 4.94
CA THR A 149 8.38 0.26 3.56
C THR A 149 9.02 -1.11 3.36
N SER A 150 10.23 -1.32 3.88
CA SER A 150 10.94 -2.61 3.82
C SER A 150 10.13 -3.72 4.49
N PHE A 151 9.53 -3.44 5.65
CA PHE A 151 8.65 -4.37 6.35
C PHE A 151 7.42 -4.74 5.48
N CYS A 152 6.80 -3.78 4.80
CA CYS A 152 5.68 -4.06 3.90
C CYS A 152 6.10 -4.89 2.68
N LEU A 153 7.24 -4.57 2.07
CA LEU A 153 7.79 -5.30 0.93
C LEU A 153 8.12 -6.76 1.26
N GLU A 154 8.64 -7.01 2.46
CA GLU A 154 8.91 -8.39 2.92
C GLU A 154 7.63 -9.23 2.94
N GLY A 155 6.50 -8.63 3.35
CA GLY A 155 5.19 -9.27 3.30
C GLY A 155 4.74 -9.63 1.88
N ASP A 156 5.15 -8.83 0.89
CA ASP A 156 4.76 -8.99 -0.52
C ASP A 156 5.67 -9.94 -1.31
N LYS A 157 6.83 -10.37 -0.77
CA LYS A 157 7.78 -11.25 -1.49
C LYS A 157 7.18 -12.56 -2.00
N LYS A 158 6.13 -13.06 -1.34
CA LYS A 158 5.43 -14.31 -1.70
C LYS A 158 4.23 -14.06 -2.63
N ALA A 159 4.01 -12.83 -3.06
CA ALA A 159 2.90 -12.51 -3.95
C ALA A 159 3.08 -13.18 -5.32
N PRO A 160 1.99 -13.69 -5.95
CA PRO A 160 2.07 -14.39 -7.22
C PRO A 160 2.22 -13.46 -8.43
N GLY A 161 2.11 -12.13 -8.26
CA GLY A 161 2.09 -11.17 -9.36
C GLY A 161 3.47 -10.75 -9.88
N ASP A 162 3.47 -9.60 -10.54
CA ASP A 162 4.62 -9.10 -11.30
C ASP A 162 5.87 -8.86 -10.44
N ASN A 163 7.03 -9.09 -11.05
CA ASN A 163 8.34 -8.72 -10.52
C ASN A 163 8.69 -7.30 -11.00
N ILE A 164 8.54 -6.35 -10.09
CA ILE A 164 8.82 -4.94 -10.33
C ILE A 164 10.21 -4.60 -9.82
N LEU A 165 10.95 -3.82 -10.60
CA LEU A 165 12.16 -3.14 -10.18
C LEU A 165 11.91 -1.64 -10.16
N ILE A 166 12.09 -0.99 -9.02
CA ILE A 166 11.90 0.46 -8.89
C ILE A 166 13.24 1.15 -8.64
N SER A 167 13.49 2.24 -9.36
CA SER A 167 14.73 3.02 -9.25
C SER A 167 14.45 4.51 -9.45
N GLY A 168 15.28 5.35 -8.86
CA GLY A 168 15.30 6.77 -9.18
C GLY A 168 16.04 7.02 -10.49
N TRP A 169 15.54 7.95 -11.30
CA TRP A 169 16.17 8.38 -12.53
C TRP A 169 16.15 9.90 -12.61
N HIS A 170 17.33 10.53 -12.53
CA HIS A 170 17.48 11.98 -12.33
C HIS A 170 16.68 12.49 -11.12
N LEU A 171 16.74 11.75 -10.03
CA LEU A 171 16.01 12.02 -8.80
C LEU A 171 16.96 12.55 -7.73
N ASN A 172 16.62 13.70 -7.14
CA ASN A 172 17.44 14.33 -6.10
C ASN A 172 17.12 13.84 -4.69
N ASP A 173 15.95 13.25 -4.48
CA ASP A 173 15.48 12.74 -3.19
C ASP A 173 15.28 11.22 -3.27
N PRO A 174 16.28 10.41 -2.85
CA PRO A 174 16.21 8.96 -2.92
C PRO A 174 15.06 8.34 -2.10
N CYS A 175 14.60 9.02 -1.04
CA CYS A 175 13.50 8.51 -0.22
C CYS A 175 12.18 8.42 -1.02
N GLU A 176 12.01 9.21 -2.07
CA GLU A 176 10.83 9.13 -2.91
C GLU A 176 10.71 7.78 -3.64
N ILE A 177 11.81 7.07 -3.87
CA ILE A 177 11.79 5.69 -4.39
C ILE A 177 11.03 4.78 -3.42
N TRP A 178 11.29 4.94 -2.12
CA TRP A 178 10.67 4.16 -1.07
C TRP A 178 9.21 4.55 -0.85
N LEU A 179 8.90 5.84 -0.88
CA LEU A 179 7.51 6.31 -0.79
C LEU A 179 6.68 5.80 -1.97
N GLU A 180 7.23 5.80 -3.19
CA GLU A 180 6.54 5.26 -4.35
C GLU A 180 6.42 3.73 -4.30
N ALA A 181 7.42 3.02 -3.77
CA ALA A 181 7.27 1.58 -3.50
C ALA A 181 6.14 1.32 -2.49
N LEU A 182 6.06 2.12 -1.43
CA LEU A 182 5.05 1.98 -0.38
C LEU A 182 3.62 2.11 -0.91
N THR A 183 3.36 3.04 -1.84
CA THR A 183 2.00 3.18 -2.45
C THR A 183 1.54 1.89 -3.12
N ARG A 184 2.47 1.06 -3.61
CA ARG A 184 2.21 -0.16 -4.40
C ARG A 184 2.27 -1.45 -3.58
N THR A 185 2.65 -1.38 -2.31
CA THR A 185 2.62 -2.54 -1.40
C THR A 185 1.20 -3.04 -1.14
N GLY A 186 1.06 -4.35 -0.93
CA GLY A 186 -0.21 -5.03 -0.69
C GLY A 186 -1.11 -5.20 -1.91
N GLN A 187 -0.60 -4.88 -3.11
CA GLN A 187 -1.34 -4.99 -4.39
C GLN A 187 -0.97 -6.26 -5.18
N GLY A 188 -0.21 -7.18 -4.57
CA GLY A 188 0.17 -8.46 -5.20
C GLY A 188 1.41 -8.38 -6.09
N HIS A 189 2.14 -7.26 -6.06
CA HIS A 189 3.42 -7.11 -6.76
C HIS A 189 4.60 -7.46 -5.86
N ARG A 190 5.63 -8.09 -6.43
CA ARG A 190 6.94 -8.25 -5.79
C ARG A 190 7.82 -7.10 -6.25
N ILE A 191 8.21 -6.22 -5.34
CA ILE A 191 8.94 -5.00 -5.68
C ILE A 191 10.35 -5.09 -5.09
N ASP A 192 11.35 -5.01 -5.95
CA ASP A 192 12.76 -4.87 -5.61
C ASP A 192 13.20 -3.41 -5.83
N ILE A 193 13.88 -2.82 -4.85
CA ILE A 193 14.27 -1.42 -4.84
C ILE A 193 15.76 -1.25 -5.17
N LEU A 194 16.08 -0.34 -6.08
CA LEU A 194 17.42 0.25 -6.21
C LEU A 194 17.48 1.46 -5.27
N PRO A 195 18.17 1.36 -4.12
CA PRO A 195 18.02 2.31 -3.02
C PRO A 195 18.60 3.70 -3.34
N VAL A 196 19.51 3.77 -4.31
CA VAL A 196 20.15 5.00 -4.76
C VAL A 196 19.97 5.10 -6.28
N PRO A 197 19.55 6.26 -6.82
CA PRO A 197 19.53 6.50 -8.26
C PRO A 197 20.93 6.26 -8.85
N PRO A 198 21.12 5.28 -9.75
CA PRO A 198 22.43 5.04 -10.33
C PRO A 198 22.79 6.15 -11.32
N ALA A 199 24.09 6.44 -11.46
CA ALA A 199 24.59 7.48 -12.37
C ALA A 199 24.21 7.20 -13.83
N ALA A 200 24.13 5.92 -14.21
CA ALA A 200 23.61 5.44 -15.47
C ALA A 200 22.72 4.22 -15.23
N LEU A 201 21.58 4.17 -15.92
CA LEU A 201 20.67 3.03 -15.91
C LEU A 201 20.83 2.22 -17.19
N ALA A 202 20.81 0.89 -17.05
CA ALA A 202 20.75 -0.07 -18.15
C ALA A 202 19.60 -1.07 -17.87
N PRO A 203 18.33 -0.67 -18.08
CA PRO A 203 17.17 -1.52 -17.80
C PRO A 203 17.19 -2.86 -18.52
N GLU A 204 17.81 -2.91 -19.69
CA GLU A 204 17.97 -4.08 -20.56
C GLU A 204 18.69 -5.28 -19.91
N ILE A 205 19.41 -5.07 -18.79
CA ILE A 205 20.06 -6.15 -18.03
C ILE A 205 19.01 -7.07 -17.37
N PHE A 206 17.79 -6.56 -17.11
CA PHE A 206 16.68 -7.33 -16.53
C PHE A 206 15.41 -7.19 -17.40
N PRO A 207 15.35 -7.84 -18.57
CA PRO A 207 14.26 -7.66 -19.51
C PRO A 207 12.92 -8.26 -19.04
N ASP A 208 12.98 -9.29 -18.19
CA ASP A 208 11.79 -9.97 -17.66
C ASP A 208 11.13 -9.22 -16.49
N ARG A 209 11.70 -8.10 -16.04
CA ARG A 209 11.18 -7.30 -14.93
C ARG A 209 10.43 -6.08 -15.46
N LYS A 210 9.36 -5.70 -14.76
CA LYS A 210 8.71 -4.40 -14.99
C LYS A 210 9.51 -3.30 -14.28
N TRP A 211 9.98 -2.32 -15.02
CA TRP A 211 10.72 -1.19 -14.48
C TRP A 211 9.80 -0.02 -14.15
N LEU A 212 9.96 0.54 -12.94
CA LEU A 212 9.37 1.80 -12.52
C LEU A 212 10.49 2.82 -12.28
N LEU A 213 10.53 3.88 -13.08
CA LEU A 213 11.51 4.96 -12.94
C LEU A 213 10.88 6.17 -12.27
N VAL A 214 11.31 6.48 -11.05
CA VAL A 214 10.86 7.66 -10.29
C VAL A 214 11.75 8.85 -10.64
N THR A 215 11.16 9.95 -11.11
CA THR A 215 11.89 11.15 -11.55
C THR A 215 11.26 12.41 -11.00
N SER A 216 12.06 13.46 -10.81
CA SER A 216 11.58 14.78 -10.42
C SER A 216 11.55 15.73 -11.62
N GLY A 217 10.45 16.49 -11.73
CA GLY A 217 10.30 17.52 -12.75
C GLY A 217 10.01 17.00 -14.16
N LYS A 218 9.90 17.92 -15.12
CA LYS A 218 9.48 17.62 -16.48
C LYS A 218 10.58 16.89 -17.26
N LEU A 219 10.20 15.84 -18.00
CA LEU A 219 11.11 15.15 -18.91
C LEU A 219 11.51 16.03 -20.09
N THR A 220 12.82 16.23 -20.25
CA THR A 220 13.40 16.89 -21.44
C THR A 220 13.22 16.02 -22.69
N ALA A 221 13.38 16.62 -23.88
CA ALA A 221 13.28 15.89 -25.14
C ALA A 221 14.28 14.71 -25.22
N VAL A 222 15.50 14.92 -24.72
CA VAL A 222 16.55 13.88 -24.66
C VAL A 222 16.10 12.71 -23.78
N ARG A 223 15.56 13.00 -22.60
CA ARG A 223 15.05 12.00 -21.65
C ARG A 223 13.87 11.22 -22.23
N LYS A 224 12.92 11.89 -22.88
CA LYS A 224 11.79 11.22 -23.56
C LYS A 224 12.28 10.26 -24.65
N LYS A 225 13.29 10.65 -25.44
CA LYS A 225 13.89 9.79 -26.45
C LYS A 225 14.56 8.56 -25.83
N GLN A 226 15.28 8.74 -24.73
CA GLN A 226 15.93 7.64 -23.99
C GLN A 226 14.90 6.64 -23.44
N VAL A 227 13.82 7.13 -22.82
CA VAL A 227 12.71 6.29 -22.34
C VAL A 227 12.09 5.50 -23.48
N ALA A 228 11.83 6.15 -24.61
CA ALA A 228 11.27 5.47 -25.79
C ALA A 228 12.21 4.38 -26.34
N GLN A 229 13.53 4.55 -26.24
CA GLN A 229 14.50 3.52 -26.61
C GLN A 229 14.46 2.32 -25.65
N TRP A 230 14.43 2.55 -24.34
CA TRP A 230 14.32 1.46 -23.37
C TRP A 230 13.01 0.70 -23.46
N GLN A 231 11.89 1.40 -23.71
CA GLN A 231 10.57 0.78 -23.89
C GLN A 231 10.46 -0.17 -25.09
N GLN A 232 11.42 -0.13 -26.03
CA GLN A 232 11.51 -1.12 -27.12
C GLN A 232 12.06 -2.47 -26.65
N GLN A 233 12.76 -2.51 -25.52
CA GLN A 233 13.49 -3.69 -25.02
C GLN A 233 12.90 -4.23 -23.72
N VAL A 234 12.35 -3.35 -22.88
CA VAL A 234 11.86 -3.71 -21.54
C VAL A 234 10.50 -3.06 -21.25
N SER A 235 9.73 -3.69 -20.36
CA SER A 235 8.52 -3.08 -19.80
C SER A 235 8.91 -1.99 -18.81
N LEU A 236 8.68 -0.72 -19.17
CA LEU A 236 9.13 0.44 -18.38
C LEU A 236 8.08 1.54 -18.31
N GLU A 237 7.81 2.00 -17.09
CA GLU A 237 6.90 3.09 -16.74
C GLU A 237 7.70 4.18 -16.00
N VAL A 238 7.45 5.45 -16.34
CA VAL A 238 8.10 6.60 -15.69
C VAL A 238 7.08 7.32 -14.81
N ILE A 239 7.44 7.52 -13.55
CA ILE A 239 6.63 8.18 -12.51
C ILE A 239 7.24 9.55 -12.26
N ILE A 240 6.48 10.59 -12.57
CA ILE A 240 6.90 11.99 -12.39
C ILE A 240 6.27 12.50 -11.10
N LEU A 241 7.11 12.96 -10.17
CA LEU A 241 6.72 13.58 -8.91
C LEU A 241 6.51 15.10 -9.06
#